data_AF-A0A7C5V9K3-F1
#
_entry.id   AF-A0A7C5V9K3-F1
#
_cell.length_a   1.000
_cell.length_b   1.000
_cell.length_c   1.000
_cell.angle_alpha   90.00
_cell.angle_beta   90.00
_cell.angle_gamma   90.00
#
_symmetry.space_group_name_H-M   'P 1'
#
loop_
_entity.id
_entity.type
_entity.pdbx_description
1 polymer ?
#
loop_
_entity_poly.entity_id
_entity_poly.type
_entity_poly.pdbx_seq_one_letter_code
_entity_poly.pdbx_strand_id
1 'polypeptide(L)'
;MSRPSRSKQQHHHARPRTSLRFACSLLLSVLLTISILLGMFLLDIPLGERGRMEYRYSLYPEYRFLQAMQLILAIGACALVIILLARKRTRWAQPSALLLFTISLSWMCAWTWYAPPKPAVYHGMNLYSPSHDGAFVFEAEQAGPIAQYLRDFPRLLQRSPEQMLGTRVLSNPPGTTLLVRGVQTLWPFDPDRPGLIDRLLLDSGDRPHVLRLQALRMRVSIVLTALWGISGLFAYLLGRLFLSCAGAVVFCLLVTFNPATVHFSPGKDPMQLLTINAMLWAWFAGYRRDRPELSLLAGMVLVVGLVFGLVHFWIALAAHSATLWIALRQQQSPWHTFRRHSLPAIAGCLLVVVVAYLAIGWNIPATLLAVAQRFAQIQHTIRYSRPLWFVIGLPLFVLFLSPTV
;
A
#
# COMPACT_ATOMS: atom_id res chain seq x y z
N MET A 1 26.78 23.47 47.13
CA MET A 1 25.63 23.12 46.28
C MET A 1 26.11 22.25 45.11
N SER A 2 26.13 20.95 45.31
CA SER A 2 26.53 19.94 44.33
C SER A 2 25.38 19.66 43.36
N ARG A 3 25.63 19.85 42.06
CA ARG A 3 24.68 19.44 41.01
C ARG A 3 24.48 17.92 41.12
N PRO A 4 23.24 17.41 41.23
CA PRO A 4 23.00 15.98 41.23
C PRO A 4 23.49 15.42 39.89
N SER A 5 24.36 14.42 39.97
CA SER A 5 24.84 13.69 38.81
C SER A 5 23.63 13.07 38.12
N ARG A 6 23.43 13.43 36.84
CA ARG A 6 22.48 12.74 35.97
C ARG A 6 22.95 11.30 35.88
N SER A 7 22.40 10.44 36.72
CA SER A 7 22.54 9.01 36.60
C SER A 7 22.17 8.67 35.16
N LYS A 8 23.12 8.10 34.43
CA LYS A 8 22.85 7.41 33.18
C LYS A 8 21.90 6.28 33.56
N GLN A 9 20.60 6.53 33.51
CA GLN A 9 19.59 5.48 33.44
C GLN A 9 19.95 4.67 32.20
N GLN A 10 20.74 3.63 32.41
CA GLN A 10 20.86 2.52 31.50
C GLN A 10 19.43 1.99 31.36
N HIS A 11 18.73 2.47 30.34
CA HIS A 11 17.54 1.81 29.83
C HIS A 11 18.01 0.42 29.39
N HIS A 12 17.99 -0.52 30.33
CA HIS A 12 18.02 -1.94 30.02
C HIS A 12 16.95 -2.14 28.94
N HIS A 13 17.40 -2.42 27.72
CA HIS A 13 16.54 -2.85 26.62
C HIS A 13 15.91 -4.17 27.06
N ALA A 14 14.79 -4.07 27.80
CA ALA A 14 13.97 -5.18 28.19
C ALA A 14 13.66 -5.97 26.92
N ARG A 15 14.14 -7.22 26.86
CA ARG A 15 13.80 -8.14 25.78
C ARG A 15 12.27 -8.17 25.67
N PRO A 16 11.70 -8.00 24.47
CA PRO A 16 10.27 -7.78 24.31
C PRO A 16 9.49 -9.00 24.82
N ARG A 17 8.95 -8.90 26.05
CA ARG A 17 7.93 -9.81 26.62
C ARG A 17 6.54 -9.60 25.98
N THR A 18 6.46 -8.79 24.94
CA THR A 18 5.22 -8.33 24.27
C THR A 18 4.73 -9.25 23.15
N SER A 19 5.44 -10.32 22.80
CA SER A 19 5.12 -11.10 21.59
C SER A 19 3.78 -11.82 21.66
N LEU A 20 3.40 -12.38 22.82
CA LEU A 20 2.14 -13.14 22.93
C LEU A 20 0.92 -12.23 22.90
N ARG A 21 0.90 -11.15 23.71
CA ARG A 21 -0.22 -10.21 23.73
C ARG A 21 -0.42 -9.56 22.35
N PHE A 22 0.67 -9.16 21.70
CA PHE A 22 0.60 -8.62 20.34
C PHE A 22 0.10 -9.66 19.33
N ALA A 23 0.60 -10.90 19.39
CA ALA A 23 0.11 -11.98 18.53
C ALA A 23 -1.37 -12.29 18.76
N CYS A 24 -1.83 -12.31 20.02
CA CYS A 24 -3.24 -12.47 20.36
C CYS A 24 -4.09 -11.30 19.85
N SER A 25 -3.61 -10.06 19.94
CA SER A 25 -4.31 -8.89 19.38
C SER A 25 -4.38 -8.94 17.85
N LEU A 26 -3.29 -9.37 17.19
CA LEU A 26 -3.26 -9.56 15.73
C LEU A 26 -4.26 -10.65 15.31
N LEU A 27 -4.24 -11.80 16.01
CA LEU A 27 -5.14 -12.92 15.76
C LEU A 27 -6.60 -12.51 15.99
N LEU A 28 -6.89 -11.82 17.10
CA LEU A 28 -8.23 -11.31 17.39
C LEU A 28 -8.70 -10.31 16.32
N SER A 29 -7.82 -9.43 15.84
CA SER A 29 -8.14 -8.50 14.76
C SER A 29 -8.48 -9.22 13.46
N VAL A 30 -7.73 -10.27 13.12
CA VAL A 30 -8.00 -11.11 11.94
C VAL A 30 -9.33 -11.85 12.10
N LEU A 31 -9.53 -12.53 13.24
CA LEU A 31 -10.76 -13.28 13.53
C LEU A 31 -11.98 -12.37 13.52
N LEU A 32 -11.92 -11.21 14.19
CA LEU A 32 -13.01 -10.22 14.18
C LEU A 32 -13.36 -9.79 12.76
N THR A 33 -12.35 -9.54 11.92
CA THR A 33 -12.57 -9.12 10.55
C THR A 33 -13.19 -10.23 9.70
N ILE A 34 -12.73 -11.47 9.86
CA ILE A 34 -13.34 -12.65 9.21
C ILE A 34 -14.79 -12.84 9.69
N SER A 35 -15.05 -12.72 11.00
CA SER A 35 -16.40 -12.83 11.56
C SER A 35 -17.34 -11.75 11.04
N ILE A 36 -16.85 -10.52 10.87
CA ILE A 36 -17.62 -9.44 10.25
C ILE A 36 -17.94 -9.76 8.80
N LEU A 37 -16.95 -10.18 8.00
CA LEU A 37 -17.17 -10.56 6.60
C LEU A 37 -18.15 -11.74 6.47
N LEU A 38 -18.01 -12.74 7.33
CA LEU A 38 -18.91 -13.89 7.39
C LEU A 38 -20.33 -13.45 7.79
N GLY A 39 -20.46 -12.56 8.77
CA GLY A 39 -21.74 -11.96 9.15
C GLY A 39 -22.37 -11.19 7.99
N MET A 40 -21.61 -10.38 7.28
CA MET A 40 -22.09 -9.67 6.08
C MET A 40 -22.53 -10.63 4.98
N PHE A 41 -21.77 -11.70 4.74
CA PHE A 41 -22.12 -12.75 3.78
C PHE A 41 -23.41 -13.48 4.17
N LEU A 42 -23.51 -13.93 5.43
CA LEU A 42 -24.69 -14.65 5.95
C LEU A 42 -25.95 -13.77 5.97
N LEU A 43 -25.78 -12.46 6.19
CA LEU A 43 -26.86 -11.48 6.16
C LEU A 43 -27.15 -10.92 4.76
N ASP A 44 -26.47 -11.45 3.73
CA ASP A 44 -26.60 -11.02 2.34
C ASP A 44 -26.45 -9.49 2.17
N ILE A 45 -25.57 -8.88 2.98
CA ILE A 45 -25.24 -7.46 2.91
C ILE A 45 -24.27 -7.28 1.74
N PRO A 46 -24.70 -6.68 0.62
CA PRO A 46 -23.83 -6.49 -0.53
C PRO A 46 -22.78 -5.43 -0.19
N LEU A 47 -21.51 -5.79 -0.39
CA LEU A 47 -20.36 -4.89 -0.21
C LEU A 47 -20.12 -4.00 -1.45
N GLY A 48 -21.00 -4.05 -2.45
CA GLY A 48 -20.98 -3.27 -3.69
C GLY A 48 -22.35 -3.22 -4.41
N GLU A 49 -22.44 -2.51 -5.54
CA GLU A 49 -23.67 -2.46 -6.36
C GLU A 49 -23.95 -3.83 -7.00
N ARG A 50 -25.06 -4.49 -6.60
CA ARG A 50 -25.54 -5.75 -7.22
C ARG A 50 -25.70 -5.57 -8.72
N GLY A 51 -25.11 -6.47 -9.51
CA GLY A 51 -25.26 -6.51 -10.97
C GLY A 51 -24.40 -5.52 -11.77
N ARG A 52 -23.68 -4.59 -11.14
CA ARG A 52 -22.74 -3.67 -11.82
C ARG A 52 -21.26 -4.04 -11.66
N MET A 53 -20.96 -4.92 -10.71
CA MET A 53 -19.67 -5.60 -10.58
C MET A 53 -19.60 -6.87 -11.47
N GLU A 54 -20.34 -6.91 -12.57
CA GLU A 54 -20.31 -8.02 -13.55
C GLU A 54 -19.08 -8.00 -14.47
N TYR A 55 -18.08 -7.16 -14.21
CA TYR A 55 -16.74 -7.50 -14.65
C TYR A 55 -16.17 -8.56 -13.70
N ARG A 56 -16.59 -9.80 -13.94
CA ARG A 56 -15.89 -11.02 -13.53
C ARG A 56 -14.46 -10.94 -14.07
N TYR A 57 -13.56 -10.26 -13.35
CA TYR A 57 -12.14 -10.20 -13.69
C TYR A 57 -11.50 -11.54 -13.37
N SER A 58 -11.70 -12.51 -14.26
CA SER A 58 -10.74 -13.50 -14.72
C SER A 58 -11.56 -14.49 -15.53
N LEU A 59 -11.02 -14.96 -16.65
CA LEU A 59 -11.57 -16.10 -17.36
C LEU A 59 -11.60 -17.38 -16.48
N TYR A 60 -11.04 -17.33 -15.25
CA TYR A 60 -10.76 -18.49 -14.40
C TYR A 60 -10.86 -18.18 -12.89
N PRO A 61 -12.04 -17.81 -12.33
CA PRO A 61 -12.20 -17.49 -10.92
C PRO A 61 -11.82 -18.66 -9.99
N GLU A 62 -12.07 -19.89 -10.42
CA GLU A 62 -11.75 -21.13 -9.70
C GLU A 62 -10.24 -21.32 -9.51
N TYR A 63 -9.43 -20.89 -10.48
CA TYR A 63 -7.97 -21.00 -10.44
C TYR A 63 -7.35 -20.04 -9.41
N ARG A 64 -8.01 -18.90 -9.14
CA ARG A 64 -7.52 -17.93 -8.15
C ARG A 64 -7.55 -18.49 -6.74
N PHE A 65 -8.61 -19.21 -6.38
CA PHE A 65 -8.72 -19.80 -5.05
C PHE A 65 -7.65 -20.87 -4.83
N LEU A 66 -7.46 -21.77 -5.80
CA LEU A 66 -6.44 -22.81 -5.72
C LEU A 66 -5.02 -22.23 -5.64
N GLN A 67 -4.71 -21.22 -6.45
CA GLN A 67 -3.40 -20.55 -6.41
C GLN A 67 -3.20 -19.77 -5.10
N ALA A 68 -4.22 -19.09 -4.58
CA ALA A 68 -4.15 -18.44 -3.27
C ALA A 68 -3.86 -19.45 -2.15
N MET A 69 -4.50 -20.63 -2.18
CA MET A 69 -4.22 -21.70 -1.21
C MET A 69 -2.76 -22.20 -1.31
N GLN A 70 -2.25 -22.43 -2.51
CA GLN A 70 -0.85 -22.82 -2.71
C GLN A 70 0.11 -21.77 -2.14
N LEU A 71 -0.18 -20.49 -2.34
CA LEU A 71 0.65 -19.43 -1.79
C LEU A 71 0.62 -19.39 -0.26
N ILE A 72 -0.57 -19.52 0.35
CA ILE A 72 -0.70 -19.55 1.81
C ILE A 72 0.13 -20.69 2.40
N LEU A 73 0.11 -21.88 1.78
CA LEU A 73 0.93 -23.02 2.19
C LEU A 73 2.43 -22.71 2.04
N ALA A 74 2.85 -22.13 0.91
CA ALA A 74 4.23 -21.74 0.68
C ALA A 74 4.73 -20.69 1.68
N ILE A 75 3.90 -19.68 1.99
CA ILE A 75 4.15 -18.67 3.03
C ILE A 75 4.33 -19.33 4.39
N GLY A 76 3.39 -20.19 4.75
CA GLY A 76 3.39 -20.90 6.04
C GLY A 76 4.66 -21.71 6.21
N ALA A 77 5.07 -22.45 5.18
CA ALA A 77 6.31 -23.23 5.17
C ALA A 77 7.56 -22.33 5.29
N CYS A 78 7.65 -21.27 4.48
CA CYS A 78 8.79 -20.33 4.55
C CYS A 78 8.88 -19.66 5.93
N ALA A 79 7.75 -19.18 6.45
CA ALA A 79 7.67 -18.58 7.77
C ALA A 79 8.14 -19.56 8.85
N LEU A 80 7.66 -20.81 8.82
CA LEU A 80 8.04 -21.83 9.79
C LEU A 80 9.56 -22.10 9.77
N VAL A 81 10.15 -22.30 8.59
CA VAL A 81 11.60 -22.52 8.46
C VAL A 81 12.38 -21.33 9.01
N ILE A 82 11.98 -20.11 8.67
CA ILE A 82 12.65 -18.89 9.15
C ILE A 82 12.52 -18.75 10.67
N ILE A 83 11.35 -19.06 11.25
CA ILE A 83 11.14 -19.06 12.71
C ILE A 83 12.07 -20.09 13.38
N LEU A 84 12.13 -21.31 12.84
CA LEU A 84 12.97 -22.38 13.39
C LEU A 84 14.45 -22.02 13.35
N LEU A 85 14.92 -21.43 12.24
CA LEU A 85 16.29 -20.94 12.10
C LEU A 85 16.59 -19.78 13.05
N ALA A 86 15.70 -18.79 13.13
CA ALA A 86 15.87 -17.61 13.99
C ALA A 86 15.86 -17.94 15.49
N ARG A 87 15.33 -19.10 15.89
CA ARG A 87 15.38 -19.61 17.28
C ARG A 87 16.73 -20.23 17.65
N LYS A 88 17.54 -20.66 16.69
CA LYS A 88 18.86 -21.24 16.96
C LYS A 88 19.81 -20.16 17.47
N ARG A 89 20.54 -20.42 18.56
CA ARG A 89 21.54 -19.50 19.15
C ARG A 89 22.92 -19.60 18.48
N THR A 90 22.97 -19.81 17.16
CA THR A 90 24.25 -19.83 16.45
C THR A 90 24.58 -18.44 15.90
N ARG A 91 25.87 -18.10 15.81
CA ARG A 91 26.34 -16.81 15.24
C ARG A 91 25.84 -16.55 13.81
N TRP A 92 25.53 -17.61 13.06
CA TRP A 92 25.07 -17.55 11.67
C TRP A 92 23.55 -17.61 11.52
N ALA A 93 22.80 -17.99 12.55
CA ALA A 93 21.35 -18.19 12.45
C ALA A 93 20.60 -16.93 11.98
N GLN A 94 20.97 -15.75 12.49
CA GLN A 94 20.27 -14.50 12.16
C GLN A 94 20.59 -14.01 10.74
N PRO A 95 21.86 -13.92 10.29
CA PRO A 95 22.18 -13.59 8.90
C PRO A 95 21.56 -14.58 7.90
N SER A 96 21.63 -15.89 8.17
CA SER A 96 21.04 -16.90 7.30
C SER A 96 19.52 -16.81 7.23
N ALA A 97 18.84 -16.52 8.36
CA ALA A 97 17.39 -16.30 8.37
C ALA A 97 16.99 -15.05 7.57
N LEU A 98 17.78 -13.97 7.61
CA LEU A 98 17.51 -12.75 6.84
C LEU A 98 17.75 -12.96 5.35
N LEU A 99 18.81 -13.68 4.98
CA LEU A 99 19.09 -14.05 3.60
C LEU A 99 17.96 -14.92 3.04
N LEU A 100 17.57 -15.97 3.77
CA LEU A 100 16.47 -16.84 3.36
C LEU A 100 15.15 -16.05 3.24
N PHE A 101 14.87 -15.15 4.17
CA PHE A 101 13.72 -14.25 4.09
C PHE A 101 13.74 -13.39 2.83
N THR A 102 14.89 -12.81 2.48
CA THR A 102 15.04 -11.97 1.28
C THR A 102 14.83 -12.80 0.01
N ILE A 103 15.40 -14.01 -0.04
CA ILE A 103 15.19 -14.95 -1.15
C ILE A 103 13.72 -15.35 -1.25
N SER A 104 13.07 -15.72 -0.13
CA SER A 104 11.66 -16.07 -0.10
C SER A 104 10.77 -14.91 -0.55
N LEU A 105 11.02 -13.68 -0.07
CA LEU A 105 10.26 -12.50 -0.48
C LEU A 105 10.37 -12.25 -1.99
N SER A 106 11.59 -12.26 -2.53
CA SER A 106 11.84 -12.08 -3.97
C SER A 106 11.21 -13.19 -4.81
N TRP A 107 11.38 -14.45 -4.38
CA TRP A 107 10.78 -15.61 -5.04
C TRP A 107 9.26 -15.51 -5.06
N MET A 108 8.66 -15.11 -3.94
CA MET A 108 7.22 -14.95 -3.84
C MET A 108 6.69 -13.83 -4.71
N CYS A 109 7.37 -12.68 -4.79
CA CYS A 109 6.99 -11.62 -5.72
C CYS A 109 7.05 -12.10 -7.18
N ALA A 110 8.10 -12.83 -7.55
CA ALA A 110 8.20 -13.44 -8.88
C ALA A 110 7.10 -14.48 -9.10
N TRP A 111 6.82 -15.34 -8.13
CA TRP A 111 5.75 -16.33 -8.22
C TRP A 111 4.39 -15.65 -8.40
N THR A 112 4.07 -14.60 -7.66
CA THR A 112 2.79 -13.87 -7.84
C THR A 112 2.68 -13.27 -9.24
N TRP A 113 3.79 -12.88 -9.85
CA TRP A 113 3.78 -12.47 -11.24
C TRP A 113 3.45 -13.62 -12.19
N TYR A 114 4.11 -14.77 -12.04
CA TYR A 114 4.04 -15.91 -12.97
C TYR A 114 2.91 -16.91 -12.69
N ALA A 115 2.30 -16.88 -11.51
CA ALA A 115 1.28 -17.84 -11.09
C ALA A 115 0.03 -17.86 -11.97
N PRO A 116 -0.50 -16.72 -12.49
CA PRO A 116 -1.64 -16.77 -13.40
C PRO A 116 -1.34 -17.64 -14.63
N PRO A 117 -2.30 -18.41 -15.16
CA PRO A 117 -2.06 -19.32 -16.28
C PRO A 117 -1.61 -18.60 -17.57
N LYS A 118 -1.93 -17.32 -17.70
CA LYS A 118 -1.44 -16.42 -18.76
C LYS A 118 -1.00 -15.09 -18.13
N PRO A 119 0.20 -15.02 -17.54
CA PRO A 119 0.63 -13.87 -16.73
C PRO A 119 0.46 -12.53 -17.44
N ALA A 120 0.97 -12.42 -18.66
CA ALA A 120 0.91 -11.18 -19.43
C ALA A 120 -0.53 -10.72 -19.72
N VAL A 121 -1.40 -11.67 -20.09
CA VAL A 121 -2.81 -11.39 -20.36
C VAL A 121 -3.52 -10.94 -19.08
N TYR A 122 -3.29 -11.64 -17.97
CA TYR A 122 -3.90 -11.32 -16.68
C TYR A 122 -3.51 -9.93 -16.17
N HIS A 123 -2.21 -9.66 -16.12
CA HIS A 123 -1.69 -8.36 -15.66
C HIS A 123 -2.10 -7.23 -16.60
N GLY A 124 -2.13 -7.49 -17.91
CA GLY A 124 -2.61 -6.54 -18.91
C GLY A 124 -4.10 -6.21 -18.77
N MET A 125 -4.96 -7.20 -18.49
CA MET A 125 -6.42 -7.00 -18.36
C MET A 125 -6.78 -6.06 -17.21
N ASN A 126 -6.09 -6.13 -16.08
CA ASN A 126 -6.41 -5.26 -14.94
C ASN A 126 -6.13 -3.78 -15.23
N LEU A 127 -5.14 -3.53 -16.07
CA LEU A 127 -4.78 -2.21 -16.58
C LEU A 127 -5.43 -1.88 -17.93
N TYR A 128 -6.38 -2.72 -18.37
CA TYR A 128 -7.16 -2.52 -19.60
C TYR A 128 -8.46 -1.77 -19.36
N SER A 129 -9.12 -1.98 -18.23
CA SER A 129 -10.49 -1.48 -18.02
C SER A 129 -10.54 0.00 -17.59
N PRO A 130 -11.27 0.87 -18.31
CA PRO A 130 -11.52 2.28 -17.93
C PRO A 130 -12.33 2.44 -16.63
N SER A 131 -13.00 1.38 -16.18
CA SER A 131 -13.72 1.38 -14.90
C SER A 131 -12.83 0.96 -13.72
N HIS A 132 -11.60 0.51 -13.99
CA HIS A 132 -10.65 -0.02 -13.00
C HIS A 132 -9.28 0.69 -13.11
N ASP A 133 -8.19 0.05 -12.70
CA ASP A 133 -6.87 0.69 -12.67
C ASP A 133 -6.35 1.02 -14.08
N GLY A 134 -6.93 0.41 -15.13
CA GLY A 134 -6.73 0.84 -16.52
C GLY A 134 -7.15 2.28 -16.80
N ALA A 135 -8.07 2.86 -16.00
CA ALA A 135 -8.44 4.27 -16.09
C ALA A 135 -7.22 5.20 -15.91
N PHE A 136 -6.30 4.85 -15.01
CA PHE A 136 -5.07 5.62 -14.78
C PHE A 136 -4.11 5.53 -15.97
N VAL A 137 -4.12 4.40 -16.69
CA VAL A 137 -3.32 4.24 -17.91
C VAL A 137 -3.88 5.12 -19.03
N PHE A 138 -5.19 5.07 -19.27
CA PHE A 138 -5.84 5.94 -20.26
C PHE A 138 -5.65 7.41 -19.95
N GLU A 139 -5.81 7.80 -18.68
CA GLU A 139 -5.62 9.18 -18.26
C GLU A 139 -4.16 9.62 -18.47
N ALA A 140 -3.17 8.79 -18.15
CA ALA A 140 -1.75 9.11 -18.31
C ALA A 140 -1.36 9.33 -19.79
N GLU A 141 -2.03 8.66 -20.72
CA GLU A 141 -1.81 8.85 -22.16
C GLU A 141 -2.42 10.13 -22.70
N GLN A 142 -3.58 10.52 -22.15
CA GLN A 142 -4.27 11.75 -22.53
C GLN A 142 -3.73 12.97 -21.77
N ALA A 143 -3.01 12.74 -20.67
CA ALA A 143 -2.39 13.79 -19.89
C ALA A 143 -1.34 14.51 -20.75
N GLY A 144 -1.50 15.83 -20.86
CA GLY A 144 -0.50 16.72 -21.42
C GLY A 144 0.75 16.80 -20.52
N PRO A 145 1.46 17.95 -20.52
CA PRO A 145 2.57 18.17 -19.60
C PRO A 145 2.15 17.94 -18.13
N ILE A 146 2.93 17.18 -17.36
CA ILE A 146 2.58 16.78 -15.98
C ILE A 146 2.24 17.99 -15.09
N ALA A 147 3.03 19.06 -15.18
CA ALA A 147 2.79 20.28 -14.40
C ALA A 147 1.45 20.94 -14.76
N GLN A 148 1.04 20.91 -16.03
CA GLN A 148 -0.27 21.41 -16.44
C GLN A 148 -1.38 20.48 -15.95
N TYR A 149 -1.23 19.17 -16.17
CA TYR A 149 -2.18 18.17 -15.69
C TYR A 149 -2.46 18.31 -14.18
N LEU A 150 -1.42 18.46 -13.35
CA LEU A 150 -1.58 18.59 -11.90
C LEU A 150 -2.20 19.92 -11.45
N ARG A 151 -1.97 21.02 -12.19
CA ARG A 151 -2.63 22.30 -11.95
C ARG A 151 -4.11 22.26 -12.30
N ASP A 152 -4.44 21.59 -13.39
CA ASP A 152 -5.82 21.49 -13.90
C ASP A 152 -6.62 20.34 -13.27
N PHE A 153 -5.97 19.40 -12.58
CA PHE A 153 -6.60 18.21 -12.00
C PHE A 153 -7.85 18.50 -11.14
N PRO A 154 -7.87 19.51 -10.24
CA PRO A 154 -9.09 19.83 -9.49
C PRO A 154 -10.28 20.19 -10.38
N ARG A 155 -10.04 20.82 -11.54
CA ARG A 155 -11.10 21.12 -12.53
C ARG A 155 -11.50 19.87 -13.31
N LEU A 156 -10.55 18.98 -13.62
CA LEU A 156 -10.84 17.71 -14.28
C LEU A 156 -11.82 16.85 -13.46
N LEU A 157 -11.68 16.86 -12.13
CA LEU A 157 -12.59 16.13 -11.22
C LEU A 157 -14.05 16.62 -11.24
N GLN A 158 -14.31 17.82 -11.76
CA GLN A 158 -15.67 18.35 -11.88
C GLN A 158 -16.43 17.79 -13.09
N ARG A 159 -15.74 17.11 -14.02
CA ARG A 159 -16.37 16.44 -15.17
C ARG A 159 -17.30 15.31 -14.73
N SER A 160 -18.35 15.06 -15.49
CA SER A 160 -19.27 13.94 -15.24
C SER A 160 -18.58 12.59 -15.52
N PRO A 161 -19.05 11.48 -14.91
CA PRO A 161 -18.57 10.13 -15.23
C PRO A 161 -18.59 9.81 -16.73
N GLU A 162 -19.64 10.25 -17.43
CA GLU A 162 -19.81 10.06 -18.88
C GLU A 162 -18.73 10.82 -19.66
N GLN A 163 -18.38 12.02 -19.21
CA GLN A 163 -17.32 12.85 -19.83
C GLN A 163 -15.91 12.31 -19.58
N MET A 164 -15.72 11.48 -18.55
CA MET A 164 -14.41 10.88 -18.23
C MET A 164 -14.28 9.42 -18.68
N LEU A 165 -15.33 8.84 -19.28
CA LEU A 165 -15.36 7.46 -19.76
C LEU A 165 -14.93 6.43 -18.68
N GLY A 166 -15.20 6.75 -17.41
CA GLY A 166 -14.77 5.95 -16.26
C GLY A 166 -14.88 6.70 -14.93
N THR A 167 -15.17 5.98 -13.83
CA THR A 167 -15.43 6.55 -12.50
C THR A 167 -14.24 6.47 -11.53
N ARG A 168 -13.20 5.70 -11.87
CA ARG A 168 -12.13 5.40 -10.91
C ARG A 168 -11.12 6.54 -10.76
N VAL A 169 -10.85 7.31 -11.81
CA VAL A 169 -10.04 8.54 -11.72
C VAL A 169 -10.75 9.59 -10.85
N LEU A 170 -12.07 9.71 -10.99
CA LEU A 170 -12.88 10.70 -10.27
C LEU A 170 -12.89 10.53 -8.74
N SER A 171 -12.57 9.33 -8.26
CA SER A 171 -12.59 8.97 -6.84
C SER A 171 -11.20 8.83 -6.24
N ASN A 172 -10.14 9.07 -7.01
CA ASN A 172 -8.77 8.85 -6.57
C ASN A 172 -7.86 10.06 -6.84
N PRO A 173 -6.86 10.31 -5.99
CA PRO A 173 -5.84 11.29 -6.27
C PRO A 173 -4.89 10.81 -7.39
N PRO A 174 -4.11 11.72 -8.02
CA PRO A 174 -3.47 11.47 -9.32
C PRO A 174 -2.21 10.58 -9.26
N GLY A 175 -1.87 10.01 -8.10
CA GLY A 175 -0.60 9.31 -7.89
C GLY A 175 -0.37 8.12 -8.81
N THR A 176 -1.40 7.30 -9.05
CA THR A 176 -1.27 6.16 -9.95
C THR A 176 -1.07 6.62 -11.40
N THR A 177 -1.78 7.66 -11.83
CA THR A 177 -1.60 8.28 -13.16
C THR A 177 -0.18 8.83 -13.32
N LEU A 178 0.36 9.50 -12.28
CA LEU A 178 1.74 9.97 -12.27
C LEU A 178 2.76 8.83 -12.34
N LEU A 179 2.50 7.72 -11.64
CA LEU A 179 3.34 6.53 -11.72
C LEU A 179 3.36 5.97 -13.14
N VAL A 180 2.19 5.78 -13.75
CA VAL A 180 2.09 5.28 -15.13
C VAL A 180 2.84 6.20 -16.09
N ARG A 181 2.68 7.53 -15.93
CA ARG A 181 3.40 8.51 -16.75
C ARG A 181 4.91 8.44 -16.56
N GLY A 182 5.37 8.23 -15.33
CA GLY A 182 6.77 7.99 -15.01
C GLY A 182 7.31 6.76 -15.73
N VAL A 183 6.57 5.64 -15.71
CA VAL A 183 6.93 4.42 -16.45
C VAL A 183 6.97 4.67 -17.95
N GLN A 184 5.97 5.35 -18.51
CA GLN A 184 5.93 5.68 -19.94
C GLN A 184 7.12 6.53 -20.38
N THR A 185 7.59 7.43 -19.52
CA THR A 185 8.69 8.36 -19.82
C THR A 185 10.06 7.71 -19.65
N LEU A 186 10.25 6.95 -18.56
CA LEU A 186 11.54 6.32 -18.22
C LEU A 186 11.77 5.00 -18.95
N TRP A 187 10.69 4.32 -19.36
CA TRP A 187 10.72 3.07 -20.09
C TRP A 187 9.73 3.16 -21.26
N PRO A 188 10.07 3.89 -22.34
CA PRO A 188 9.21 4.05 -23.52
C PRO A 188 9.27 2.83 -24.43
N PHE A 189 8.18 2.55 -25.16
CA PHE A 189 8.13 1.45 -26.12
C PHE A 189 8.88 1.83 -27.39
N ASP A 190 9.81 0.98 -27.81
CA ASP A 190 10.63 1.17 -29.01
C ASP A 190 10.44 -0.04 -29.95
N PRO A 191 9.70 0.13 -31.06
CA PRO A 191 9.46 -0.96 -32.01
C PRO A 191 10.71 -1.36 -32.79
N ASP A 192 11.68 -0.45 -32.95
CA ASP A 192 12.92 -0.72 -33.70
C ASP A 192 13.94 -1.47 -32.85
N ARG A 193 13.83 -1.34 -31.52
CA ARG A 193 14.69 -2.02 -30.55
C ARG A 193 13.87 -2.67 -29.43
N PRO A 194 13.09 -3.72 -29.74
CA PRO A 194 12.20 -4.31 -28.76
C PRO A 194 12.98 -4.95 -27.62
N GLY A 195 12.66 -4.51 -26.40
CA GLY A 195 13.17 -5.10 -25.17
C GLY A 195 12.60 -6.50 -24.94
N LEU A 196 13.07 -7.17 -23.89
CA LEU A 196 12.63 -8.53 -23.55
C LEU A 196 11.09 -8.64 -23.45
N ILE A 197 10.45 -7.68 -22.78
CA ILE A 197 8.98 -7.63 -22.61
C ILE A 197 8.28 -7.40 -23.95
N ASP A 198 8.84 -6.54 -24.80
CA ASP A 198 8.23 -6.18 -26.08
C ASP A 198 8.25 -7.37 -27.03
N ARG A 199 9.35 -8.15 -27.03
CA ARG A 199 9.45 -9.38 -27.82
C ARG A 199 8.36 -10.40 -27.44
N LEU A 200 8.03 -10.52 -26.15
CA LEU A 200 6.94 -11.38 -25.70
C LEU A 200 5.55 -10.93 -26.21
N LEU A 201 5.41 -9.66 -26.61
CA LEU A 201 4.16 -9.09 -27.12
C LEU A 201 4.13 -9.02 -28.66
N LEU A 202 5.28 -8.85 -29.32
CA LEU A 202 5.39 -8.69 -30.77
C LEU A 202 4.98 -9.95 -31.56
N ASP A 203 5.03 -11.13 -30.95
CA ASP A 203 4.59 -12.39 -31.57
C ASP A 203 3.04 -12.47 -31.74
N SER A 204 2.29 -11.47 -31.28
CA SER A 204 0.81 -11.47 -31.32
C SER A 204 0.19 -11.05 -32.67
N GLY A 205 0.94 -10.40 -33.56
CA GLY A 205 0.40 -9.84 -34.81
C GLY A 205 -0.51 -8.61 -34.63
N ASP A 206 -0.55 -8.03 -33.42
CA ASP A 206 -1.38 -6.87 -33.10
C ASP A 206 -0.91 -5.57 -33.79
N ARG A 207 -1.83 -4.61 -33.95
CA ARG A 207 -1.50 -3.28 -34.52
C ARG A 207 -0.48 -2.53 -33.63
N PRO A 208 0.41 -1.69 -34.19
CA PRO A 208 1.46 -0.99 -33.43
C PRO A 208 0.98 -0.18 -32.21
N HIS A 209 -0.19 0.46 -32.32
CA HIS A 209 -0.77 1.21 -31.21
C HIS A 209 -1.26 0.30 -30.07
N VAL A 210 -1.81 -0.88 -30.40
CA VAL A 210 -2.25 -1.88 -29.43
C VAL A 210 -1.06 -2.46 -28.69
N LEU A 211 0.02 -2.77 -29.44
CA LEU A 211 1.28 -3.26 -28.89
C LEU A 211 1.90 -2.25 -27.90
N ARG A 212 1.93 -0.96 -28.26
CA ARG A 212 2.43 0.11 -27.37
C ARG A 212 1.67 0.15 -26.04
N LEU A 213 0.33 0.06 -26.09
CA LEU A 213 -0.53 0.06 -24.90
C LEU A 213 -0.31 -1.17 -24.03
N GLN A 214 -0.26 -2.34 -24.65
CA GLN A 214 0.01 -3.59 -23.94
C GLN A 214 1.39 -3.56 -23.27
N ALA A 215 2.42 -3.06 -23.98
CA ALA A 215 3.77 -2.91 -23.43
C ALA A 215 3.79 -1.97 -22.23
N LEU A 216 3.11 -0.82 -22.30
CA LEU A 216 3.00 0.10 -21.17
C LEU A 216 2.33 -0.57 -19.96
N ARG A 217 1.20 -1.24 -20.16
CA ARG A 217 0.48 -1.96 -19.09
C ARG A 217 1.36 -3.02 -18.43
N MET A 218 2.08 -3.79 -19.23
CA MET A 218 3.02 -4.80 -18.71
C MET A 218 4.12 -4.18 -17.86
N ARG A 219 4.74 -3.09 -18.32
CA ARG A 219 5.80 -2.39 -17.58
C ARG A 219 5.29 -1.78 -16.28
N VAL A 220 4.10 -1.16 -16.32
CA VAL A 220 3.44 -0.62 -15.12
C VAL A 220 3.19 -1.73 -14.11
N SER A 221 2.67 -2.86 -14.56
CA SER A 221 2.40 -3.99 -13.68
C SER A 221 3.69 -4.55 -13.06
N ILE A 222 4.79 -4.67 -13.82
CA ILE A 222 6.11 -5.07 -13.28
C ILE A 222 6.58 -4.08 -12.21
N VAL A 223 6.49 -2.78 -12.48
CA VAL A 223 6.89 -1.73 -11.55
C VAL A 223 6.07 -1.82 -10.28
N LEU A 224 4.76 -1.98 -10.38
CA LEU A 224 3.90 -2.13 -9.21
C LEU A 224 4.18 -3.42 -8.43
N THR A 225 4.49 -4.54 -9.09
CA THR A 225 4.94 -5.77 -8.42
C THR A 225 6.26 -5.58 -7.67
N ALA A 226 7.20 -4.84 -8.24
CA ALA A 226 8.45 -4.50 -7.56
C ALA A 226 8.19 -3.62 -6.33
N LEU A 227 7.35 -2.59 -6.47
CA LEU A 227 6.96 -1.70 -5.38
C LEU A 227 6.22 -2.45 -4.26
N TRP A 228 5.38 -3.42 -4.61
CA TRP A 228 4.77 -4.33 -3.67
C TRP A 228 5.82 -5.16 -2.92
N GLY A 229 6.82 -5.73 -3.60
CA GLY A 229 7.93 -6.41 -2.93
C GLY A 229 8.71 -5.51 -1.97
N ILE A 230 9.00 -4.27 -2.38
CA ILE A 230 9.65 -3.25 -1.53
C ILE A 230 8.77 -2.92 -0.32
N SER A 231 7.45 -2.92 -0.44
CA SER A 231 6.55 -2.71 0.69
C SER A 231 6.75 -3.73 1.82
N GLY A 232 7.14 -4.97 1.45
CA GLY A 232 7.50 -6.02 2.41
C GLY A 232 8.73 -5.68 3.25
N LEU A 233 9.73 -5.00 2.67
CA LEU A 233 10.88 -4.52 3.44
C LEU A 233 10.42 -3.57 4.56
N PHE A 234 9.55 -2.61 4.26
CA PHE A 234 9.03 -1.69 5.27
C PHE A 234 8.10 -2.38 6.27
N ALA A 235 7.30 -3.37 5.84
CA ALA A 235 6.51 -4.19 6.75
C ALA A 235 7.42 -4.94 7.75
N TYR A 236 8.51 -5.55 7.27
CA TYR A 236 9.50 -6.19 8.12
C TYR A 236 10.13 -5.19 9.09
N LEU A 237 10.60 -4.04 8.62
CA LEU A 237 11.21 -3.00 9.46
C LEU A 237 10.24 -2.48 10.53
N LEU A 238 8.97 -2.27 10.19
CA LEU A 238 7.91 -1.93 11.11
C LEU A 238 7.70 -3.04 12.15
N GLY A 239 7.59 -4.29 11.71
CA GLY A 239 7.48 -5.46 12.57
C GLY A 239 8.67 -5.58 13.54
N ARG A 240 9.90 -5.29 13.08
CA ARG A 240 11.11 -5.32 13.92
C ARG A 240 11.11 -4.31 15.06
N LEU A 241 10.28 -3.26 15.00
CA LEU A 241 10.08 -2.38 16.14
C LEU A 241 9.39 -3.13 17.28
N PHE A 242 8.38 -3.94 17.00
CA PHE A 242 7.49 -4.51 18.02
C PHE A 242 7.71 -6.00 18.31
N LEU A 243 8.28 -6.73 17.36
CA LEU A 243 8.37 -8.19 17.35
C LEU A 243 9.82 -8.67 17.42
N SER A 244 10.00 -9.97 17.66
CA SER A 244 11.26 -10.65 17.40
C SER A 244 11.58 -10.69 15.90
N CYS A 245 12.77 -11.13 15.50
CA CYS A 245 13.10 -11.29 14.07
C CYS A 245 12.09 -12.23 13.39
N ALA A 246 11.86 -13.39 14.00
CA ALA A 246 10.87 -14.37 13.55
C ALA A 246 9.46 -13.78 13.46
N GLY A 247 9.00 -13.05 14.48
CA GLY A 247 7.68 -12.42 14.46
C GLY A 247 7.57 -11.34 13.37
N ALA A 248 8.62 -10.56 13.12
CA ALA A 248 8.63 -9.54 12.08
C ALA A 248 8.59 -10.14 10.67
N VAL A 249 9.21 -11.30 10.45
CA VAL A 249 9.10 -12.05 9.19
C VAL A 249 7.66 -12.52 8.96
N VAL A 250 7.04 -13.14 9.98
CA VAL A 250 5.64 -13.56 9.89
C VAL A 250 4.73 -12.37 9.60
N PHE A 251 4.90 -11.28 10.34
CA PHE A 251 4.16 -10.03 10.13
C PHE A 251 4.33 -9.51 8.70
N CYS A 252 5.57 -9.46 8.19
CA CYS A 252 5.83 -9.05 6.82
C CYS A 252 5.10 -9.93 5.81
N LEU A 253 5.20 -11.25 5.95
CA LEU A 253 4.58 -12.18 5.01
C LEU A 253 3.05 -12.06 5.02
N LEU A 254 2.44 -11.92 6.20
CA LEU A 254 0.99 -11.73 6.32
C LEU A 254 0.50 -10.41 5.73
N VAL A 255 1.24 -9.32 5.95
CA VAL A 255 0.87 -7.99 5.42
C VAL A 255 1.10 -7.91 3.92
N THR A 256 2.19 -8.51 3.42
CA THR A 256 2.57 -8.44 2.01
C THR A 256 1.77 -9.41 1.16
N PHE A 257 1.55 -10.65 1.65
CA PHE A 257 0.92 -11.73 0.90
C PHE A 257 -0.33 -12.26 1.62
N ASN A 258 -1.41 -11.52 1.52
CA ASN A 258 -2.75 -11.94 1.97
C ASN A 258 -3.61 -12.36 0.75
N PRO A 259 -4.68 -13.15 0.93
CA PRO A 259 -5.52 -13.61 -0.19
C PRO A 259 -5.97 -12.50 -1.15
N ALA A 260 -6.22 -11.29 -0.63
CA ALA A 260 -6.61 -10.13 -1.43
C ALA A 260 -5.47 -9.68 -2.37
N THR A 261 -4.22 -9.61 -1.89
CA THR A 261 -3.02 -9.28 -2.70
C THR A 261 -2.65 -10.37 -3.73
N VAL A 262 -3.17 -11.58 -3.56
CA VAL A 262 -2.87 -12.75 -4.40
C VAL A 262 -3.82 -12.88 -5.58
N HIS A 263 -4.85 -12.03 -5.69
CA HIS A 263 -5.75 -12.01 -6.85
C HIS A 263 -5.13 -11.42 -8.15
N PHE A 264 -3.79 -11.33 -8.20
CA PHE A 264 -2.97 -11.16 -9.40
C PHE A 264 -3.19 -9.87 -10.19
N SER A 265 -3.52 -8.79 -9.48
CA SER A 265 -3.48 -7.45 -10.07
C SER A 265 -2.79 -6.48 -9.14
N PRO A 266 -1.60 -5.97 -9.49
CA PRO A 266 -1.19 -4.73 -8.91
C PRO A 266 -2.06 -3.60 -9.50
N GLY A 267 -3.03 -3.16 -8.71
CA GLY A 267 -3.72 -1.89 -8.91
C GLY A 267 -2.92 -0.72 -8.35
N LYS A 268 -3.61 0.31 -7.85
CA LYS A 268 -2.96 1.36 -7.04
C LYS A 268 -2.45 0.87 -5.67
N ASP A 269 -2.95 -0.27 -5.20
CA ASP A 269 -2.81 -0.74 -3.82
C ASP A 269 -1.36 -1.08 -3.40
N PRO A 270 -0.48 -1.61 -4.27
CA PRO A 270 0.95 -1.72 -3.99
C PRO A 270 1.62 -0.42 -3.53
N MET A 271 1.29 0.69 -4.19
CA MET A 271 1.83 1.99 -3.79
C MET A 271 1.28 2.43 -2.44
N GLN A 272 -0.03 2.22 -2.22
CA GLN A 272 -0.63 2.53 -0.93
C GLN A 272 0.00 1.70 0.20
N LEU A 273 0.20 0.39 -0.01
CA LEU A 273 0.85 -0.48 0.96
C LEU A 273 2.28 -0.02 1.27
N LEU A 274 3.05 0.29 0.22
CA LEU A 274 4.41 0.80 0.35
C LEU A 274 4.46 2.08 1.19
N THR A 275 3.67 3.09 0.82
CA THR A 275 3.68 4.38 1.51
C THR A 275 3.10 4.29 2.92
N ILE A 276 2.09 3.44 3.17
CA ILE A 276 1.59 3.14 4.52
C ILE A 276 2.70 2.53 5.38
N ASN A 277 3.34 1.46 4.91
CA ASN A 277 4.37 0.76 5.69
C ASN A 277 5.58 1.66 5.96
N ALA A 278 6.01 2.42 4.96
CA ALA A 278 7.12 3.37 5.11
C ALA A 278 6.78 4.51 6.08
N MET A 279 5.58 5.09 5.97
CA MET A 279 5.09 6.14 6.88
C MET A 279 5.00 5.63 8.32
N LEU A 280 4.36 4.48 8.53
CA LEU A 280 4.21 3.88 9.86
C LEU A 280 5.55 3.51 10.47
N TRP A 281 6.45 2.91 9.68
CA TRP A 281 7.80 2.62 10.14
C TRP A 281 8.52 3.89 10.57
N ALA A 282 8.55 4.93 9.73
CA ALA A 282 9.22 6.18 10.03
C ALA A 282 8.64 6.84 11.29
N TRP A 283 7.30 6.88 11.41
CA TRP A 283 6.60 7.44 12.57
C TRP A 283 6.95 6.70 13.87
N PHE A 284 6.75 5.37 13.91
CA PHE A 284 6.99 4.59 15.13
C PHE A 284 8.48 4.45 15.45
N ALA A 285 9.36 4.38 14.44
CA ALA A 285 10.80 4.40 14.67
C ALA A 285 11.24 5.75 15.23
N GLY A 286 10.71 6.87 14.71
CA GLY A 286 10.93 8.21 15.23
C GLY A 286 10.51 8.34 16.68
N TYR A 287 9.29 7.92 17.01
CA TYR A 287 8.80 7.92 18.38
C TYR A 287 9.65 7.06 19.32
N ARG A 288 9.91 5.80 18.96
CA ARG A 288 10.59 4.85 19.85
C ARG A 288 12.08 5.14 20.03
N ARG A 289 12.71 5.82 19.08
CA ARG A 289 14.13 6.17 19.11
C ARG A 289 14.36 7.64 19.48
N ASP A 290 13.30 8.39 19.76
CA ASP A 290 13.31 9.85 19.98
C ASP A 290 14.06 10.61 18.87
N ARG A 291 13.79 10.24 17.61
CA ARG A 291 14.42 10.81 16.41
C ARG A 291 13.41 11.67 15.63
N PRO A 292 13.41 13.02 15.80
CA PRO A 292 12.46 13.90 15.11
C PRO A 292 12.61 13.88 13.60
N GLU A 293 13.79 13.54 13.07
CA GLU A 293 14.06 13.47 11.64
C GLU A 293 13.23 12.36 10.96
N LEU A 294 13.01 11.25 11.67
CA LEU A 294 12.14 10.17 11.19
C LEU A 294 10.66 10.55 11.24
N SER A 295 10.24 11.37 12.21
CA SER A 295 8.88 11.92 12.22
C SER A 295 8.67 12.91 11.07
N LEU A 296 9.67 13.71 10.75
CA LEU A 296 9.67 14.57 9.57
C LEU A 296 9.57 13.75 8.27
N LEU A 297 10.35 12.68 8.13
CA LEU A 297 10.22 11.74 7.01
C LEU A 297 8.81 11.13 6.94
N ALA A 298 8.22 10.74 8.08
CA ALA A 298 6.86 10.20 8.11
C ALA A 298 5.83 11.20 7.55
N GLY A 299 5.98 12.50 7.87
CA GLY A 299 5.15 13.56 7.30
C GLY A 299 5.31 13.71 5.79
N MET A 300 6.56 13.67 5.29
CA MET A 300 6.80 13.69 3.84
C MET A 300 6.13 12.49 3.14
N VAL A 301 6.33 11.28 3.67
CA VAL A 301 5.77 10.04 3.11
C VAL A 301 4.24 10.04 3.20
N LEU A 302 3.65 10.64 4.23
CA LEU A 302 2.19 10.83 4.34
C LEU A 302 1.65 11.64 3.16
N VAL A 303 2.27 12.78 2.81
CA VAL A 303 1.81 13.59 1.67
C VAL A 303 1.93 12.82 0.35
N VAL A 304 3.04 12.11 0.15
CA VAL A 304 3.21 11.22 -1.02
C VAL A 304 2.14 10.13 -1.03
N GLY A 305 1.86 9.49 0.10
CA GLY A 305 0.82 8.46 0.21
C GLY A 305 -0.59 9.01 -0.05
N LEU A 306 -0.89 10.22 0.41
CA LEU A 306 -2.18 10.88 0.17
C LEU A 306 -2.45 11.11 -1.32
N VAL A 307 -1.40 11.29 -2.12
CA VAL A 307 -1.48 11.38 -3.58
C VAL A 307 -1.87 10.03 -4.22
N PHE A 308 -1.65 8.89 -3.55
CA PHE A 308 -2.14 7.56 -3.98
C PHE A 308 -3.45 7.15 -3.31
N GLY A 309 -3.81 7.74 -2.17
CA GLY A 309 -5.14 7.56 -1.59
C GLY A 309 -5.36 8.23 -0.25
N LEU A 310 -6.59 8.72 -0.04
CA LEU A 310 -7.01 9.45 1.15
C LEU A 310 -6.97 8.62 2.44
N VAL A 311 -6.98 7.29 2.33
CA VAL A 311 -6.90 6.37 3.48
C VAL A 311 -5.66 6.58 4.36
N HIS A 312 -4.57 7.10 3.79
CA HIS A 312 -3.36 7.43 4.54
C HIS A 312 -3.62 8.42 5.67
N PHE A 313 -4.56 9.35 5.49
CA PHE A 313 -4.95 10.31 6.52
C PHE A 313 -5.45 9.59 7.78
N TRP A 314 -6.34 8.62 7.60
CA TRP A 314 -6.93 7.86 8.70
C TRP A 314 -5.92 6.95 9.38
N ILE A 315 -5.04 6.32 8.61
CA ILE A 315 -3.96 5.49 9.16
C ILE A 315 -2.97 6.35 9.96
N ALA A 316 -2.61 7.53 9.45
CA ALA A 316 -1.76 8.48 10.18
C ALA A 316 -2.42 8.97 11.48
N LEU A 317 -3.72 9.27 11.44
CA LEU A 317 -4.49 9.67 12.62
C LEU A 317 -4.54 8.56 13.67
N ALA A 318 -4.73 7.30 13.25
CA ALA A 318 -4.71 6.14 14.13
C ALA A 318 -3.33 5.94 14.76
N ALA A 319 -2.26 6.03 13.96
CA ALA A 319 -0.88 5.92 14.45
C ALA A 319 -0.54 7.05 15.44
N HIS A 320 -0.96 8.28 15.14
CA HIS A 320 -0.78 9.43 16.01
C HIS A 320 -1.52 9.26 17.35
N SER A 321 -2.80 8.86 17.29
CA SER A 321 -3.63 8.59 18.47
C SER A 321 -3.05 7.47 19.33
N ALA A 322 -2.56 6.39 18.72
CA ALA A 322 -1.89 5.30 19.42
C ALA A 322 -0.62 5.78 20.15
N THR A 323 0.18 6.61 19.49
CA THR A 323 1.38 7.21 20.11
C THR A 323 1.01 8.13 21.29
N LEU A 324 0.00 8.99 21.13
CA LEU A 324 -0.46 9.88 22.20
C LEU A 324 -0.99 9.08 23.40
N TRP A 325 -1.78 8.03 23.15
CA TRP A 325 -2.27 7.14 24.19
C TRP A 325 -1.13 6.46 24.98
N ILE A 326 -0.10 5.98 24.28
CA ILE A 326 1.07 5.39 24.92
C ILE A 326 1.81 6.44 25.75
N ALA A 327 2.02 7.65 25.22
CA ALA A 327 2.68 8.74 25.93
C ALA A 327 1.93 9.09 27.23
N LEU A 328 0.59 9.22 27.16
CA LEU A 328 -0.26 9.48 28.32
C LEU A 328 -0.15 8.36 29.37
N ARG A 329 -0.20 7.09 28.94
CA ARG A 329 -0.04 5.94 29.86
C ARG A 329 1.34 5.89 30.50
N GLN A 330 2.37 6.40 29.83
CA GLN A 330 3.72 6.50 30.36
C GLN A 330 3.97 7.80 31.14
N GLN A 331 2.92 8.59 31.41
CA GLN A 331 3.01 9.90 32.07
C GLN A 331 3.98 10.86 31.38
N GLN A 332 4.22 10.68 30.08
CA GLN A 332 5.00 11.61 29.28
C GLN A 332 4.14 12.84 28.97
N SER A 333 4.75 14.02 29.03
CA SER A 333 4.07 15.27 28.69
C SER A 333 3.57 15.23 27.23
N PRO A 334 2.28 15.47 26.95
CA PRO A 334 1.74 15.57 25.59
C PRO A 334 2.49 16.62 24.75
N TRP A 335 2.95 17.69 25.40
CA TRP A 335 3.74 18.73 24.76
C TRP A 335 5.09 18.23 24.24
N HIS A 336 5.73 17.32 24.97
CA HIS A 336 6.97 16.68 24.52
C HIS A 336 6.72 15.89 23.22
N THR A 337 5.70 15.04 23.21
CA THR A 337 5.29 14.25 22.04
C THR A 337 4.95 15.15 20.85
N PHE A 338 4.20 16.22 21.09
CA PHE A 338 3.86 17.20 20.06
C PHE A 338 5.12 17.83 19.47
N ARG A 339 6.00 18.41 20.30
CA ARG A 339 7.20 19.11 19.83
C ARG A 339 8.21 18.19 19.14
N ARG A 340 8.38 16.95 19.62
CA ARG A 340 9.37 16.00 19.09
C ARG A 340 8.89 15.20 17.89
N HIS A 341 7.59 15.01 17.74
CA HIS A 341 7.07 14.12 16.70
C HIS A 341 5.99 14.76 15.82
N SER A 342 4.95 15.36 16.40
CA SER A 342 3.89 15.98 15.61
C SER A 342 4.39 17.18 14.81
N LEU A 343 5.13 18.10 15.45
CA LEU A 343 5.62 19.31 14.80
C LEU A 343 6.60 18.99 13.65
N PRO A 344 7.61 18.10 13.81
CA PRO A 344 8.44 17.67 12.69
C PRO A 344 7.66 16.99 11.57
N ALA A 345 6.66 16.15 11.87
CA ALA A 345 5.83 15.55 10.85
C ALA A 345 5.01 16.59 10.07
N ILE A 346 4.43 17.58 10.76
CA ILE A 346 3.74 18.71 10.11
C ILE A 346 4.72 19.47 9.21
N ALA A 347 5.95 19.73 9.67
CA ALA A 347 6.98 20.38 8.88
C ALA A 347 7.35 19.55 7.63
N GLY A 348 7.45 18.21 7.75
CA GLY A 348 7.65 17.31 6.64
C GLY A 348 6.52 17.35 5.61
N CYS A 349 5.26 17.41 6.06
CA CYS A 349 4.12 17.59 5.16
C CYS A 349 4.19 18.93 4.42
N LEU A 350 4.43 20.02 5.14
CA LEU A 350 4.51 21.37 4.57
C LEU A 350 5.65 21.47 3.56
N LEU A 351 6.80 20.84 3.83
CA LEU A 351 7.93 20.84 2.90
C LEU A 351 7.54 20.25 1.54
N VAL A 352 6.92 19.06 1.52
CA VAL A 352 6.50 18.43 0.25
C VAL A 352 5.49 19.31 -0.49
N VAL A 353 4.51 19.86 0.22
CA VAL A 353 3.49 20.75 -0.37
C VAL A 353 4.12 22.01 -0.97
N VAL A 354 5.00 22.68 -0.23
CA VAL A 354 5.66 23.91 -0.68
C VAL A 354 6.60 23.64 -1.84
N VAL A 355 7.41 22.58 -1.77
CA VAL A 355 8.33 22.22 -2.85
C VAL A 355 7.56 21.88 -4.13
N ALA A 356 6.48 21.09 -4.05
CA ALA A 356 5.66 20.77 -5.21
C ALA A 356 4.98 22.01 -5.81
N TYR A 357 4.50 22.92 -4.96
CA TYR A 357 3.90 24.18 -5.42
C TYR A 357 4.93 25.09 -6.11
N LEU A 358 6.12 25.26 -5.52
CA LEU A 358 7.15 26.11 -6.10
C LEU A 358 7.76 25.52 -7.38
N ALA A 359 7.94 24.20 -7.43
CA ALA A 359 8.59 23.54 -8.57
C ALA A 359 7.68 23.46 -9.81
N ILE A 360 6.39 23.16 -9.63
CA ILE A 360 5.48 22.86 -10.75
C ILE A 360 4.10 23.52 -10.63
N GLY A 361 3.89 24.38 -9.63
CA GLY A 361 2.61 25.05 -9.39
C GLY A 361 1.52 24.15 -8.83
N TRP A 362 1.88 22.95 -8.34
CA TRP A 362 0.87 21.97 -7.90
C TRP A 362 0.38 22.27 -6.48
N ASN A 363 -0.91 22.60 -6.35
CA ASN A 363 -1.58 22.77 -5.06
C ASN A 363 -2.14 21.42 -4.55
N ILE A 364 -1.28 20.62 -3.90
CA ILE A 364 -1.66 19.30 -3.36
C ILE A 364 -2.87 19.38 -2.42
N PRO A 365 -2.96 20.30 -1.43
CA PRO A 365 -4.12 20.40 -0.56
C PRO A 365 -5.44 20.61 -1.32
N ALA A 366 -5.46 21.51 -2.31
CA ALA A 366 -6.65 21.75 -3.12
C ALA A 366 -7.03 20.50 -3.96
N THR A 367 -6.03 19.81 -4.52
CA THR A 367 -6.25 18.53 -5.20
C THR A 367 -6.88 17.49 -4.28
N LEU A 368 -6.32 17.26 -3.09
CA LEU A 368 -6.83 16.27 -2.14
C LEU A 368 -8.24 16.62 -1.65
N LEU A 369 -8.52 17.90 -1.41
CA LEU A 369 -9.84 18.38 -1.03
C LEU A 369 -10.87 18.14 -2.14
N ALA A 370 -10.52 18.44 -3.39
CA ALA A 370 -11.39 18.19 -4.55
C ALA A 370 -11.70 16.70 -4.71
N VAL A 371 -10.70 15.83 -4.54
CA VAL A 371 -10.89 14.37 -4.54
C VAL A 371 -11.82 13.94 -3.41
N ALA A 372 -11.63 14.45 -2.19
CA ALA A 372 -12.45 14.09 -1.04
C ALA A 372 -13.93 14.50 -1.24
N GLN A 373 -14.17 15.70 -1.77
CA GLN A 373 -15.51 16.19 -2.11
C GLN A 373 -16.15 15.33 -3.20
N ARG A 374 -15.41 15.00 -4.25
CA ARG A 374 -15.91 14.18 -5.36
C ARG A 374 -16.20 12.75 -4.93
N PHE A 375 -15.35 12.16 -4.10
CA PHE A 375 -15.57 10.86 -3.49
C PHE A 375 -16.86 10.82 -2.67
N ALA A 376 -17.10 11.84 -1.85
CA ALA A 376 -18.33 11.95 -1.06
C ALA A 376 -19.58 12.01 -1.96
N GLN A 377 -19.53 12.73 -3.09
CA GLN A 377 -20.62 12.81 -4.07
C GLN A 377 -20.91 11.45 -4.73
N ILE A 378 -19.87 10.74 -5.17
CA ILE A 378 -20.00 9.44 -5.85
C ILE A 378 -20.52 8.37 -4.88
N GLN A 379 -20.08 8.39 -3.62
CA GLN A 379 -20.48 7.39 -2.63
C GLN A 379 -21.94 7.50 -2.15
N HIS A 380 -22.69 8.56 -2.48
CA HIS A 380 -24.10 8.65 -2.09
C HIS A 380 -24.98 7.50 -2.66
N THR A 381 -24.51 6.75 -3.67
CA THR A 381 -25.18 5.55 -4.17
C THR A 381 -24.90 4.29 -3.34
N ILE A 382 -23.86 4.27 -2.50
CA ILE A 382 -23.55 3.17 -1.58
C ILE A 382 -24.47 3.33 -0.36
N ARG A 383 -25.63 2.68 -0.41
CA ARG A 383 -26.75 2.75 0.57
C ARG A 383 -26.43 2.40 2.04
N TYR A 384 -25.18 2.10 2.41
CA TYR A 384 -24.81 1.65 3.75
C TYR A 384 -24.09 2.71 4.57
N SER A 385 -24.26 2.63 5.90
CA SER A 385 -23.88 3.69 6.84
C SER A 385 -22.36 3.96 6.81
N ARG A 386 -21.98 5.22 6.56
CA ARG A 386 -20.58 5.70 6.56
C ARG A 386 -19.78 5.28 7.82
N PRO A 387 -20.37 5.26 9.04
CA PRO A 387 -19.68 4.75 10.23
C PRO A 387 -19.33 3.26 10.15
N LEU A 388 -20.18 2.44 9.52
CA LEU A 388 -19.92 1.01 9.33
C LEU A 388 -18.69 0.80 8.44
N TRP A 389 -18.60 1.51 7.31
CA TRP A 389 -17.40 1.49 6.46
C TRP A 389 -16.16 2.05 7.16
N PHE A 390 -16.33 2.95 8.12
CA PHE A 390 -15.21 3.47 8.89
C PHE A 390 -14.67 2.43 9.90
N VAL A 391 -15.57 1.75 10.60
CA VAL A 391 -15.25 0.76 11.63
C VAL A 391 -14.83 -0.59 11.02
N ILE A 392 -15.40 -0.97 9.89
CA ILE A 392 -15.18 -2.26 9.22
C ILE A 392 -14.21 -2.10 8.04
N GLY A 393 -14.41 -1.06 7.22
CA GLY A 393 -13.63 -0.82 6.02
C GLY A 393 -12.21 -0.37 6.28
N LEU A 394 -11.90 0.36 7.36
CA LEU A 394 -10.52 0.73 7.68
C LEU A 394 -9.70 -0.48 8.15
N PRO A 395 -10.18 -1.34 9.08
CA PRO A 395 -9.51 -2.61 9.39
C PRO A 395 -9.46 -3.58 8.22
N LEU A 396 -10.53 -3.69 7.41
CA LEU A 396 -10.51 -4.49 6.19
C LEU A 396 -9.48 -3.96 5.20
N PHE A 397 -9.42 -2.67 4.97
CA PHE A 397 -8.43 -2.06 4.09
C PHE A 397 -7.01 -2.29 4.61
N VAL A 398 -6.76 -2.19 5.92
CA VAL A 398 -5.44 -2.42 6.51
C VAL A 398 -5.03 -3.91 6.53
N LEU A 399 -5.99 -4.83 6.70
CA LEU A 399 -5.73 -6.28 6.74
C LEU A 399 -5.81 -6.96 5.36
N PHE A 400 -6.53 -6.34 4.43
CA PHE A 400 -6.87 -6.84 3.10
C PHE A 400 -6.77 -5.67 2.11
N LEU A 401 -5.55 -5.21 1.83
CA LEU A 401 -5.27 -4.32 0.70
C LEU A 401 -5.52 -5.07 -0.61
N SER A 402 -6.77 -5.12 -1.08
CA SER A 402 -7.16 -5.31 -2.49
C SER A 402 -8.70 -5.36 -2.66
N PRO A 403 -9.23 -4.97 -3.83
CA PRO A 403 -10.65 -4.92 -4.12
C PRO A 403 -11.11 -6.30 -4.61
N THR A 404 -11.70 -7.09 -3.71
CA THR A 404 -12.50 -8.25 -4.09
C THR A 404 -13.78 -8.32 -3.30
N VAL A 405 -14.54 -7.22 -3.29
CA VAL A 405 -15.97 -7.31 -3.03
C VAL A 405 -16.78 -6.45 -3.97
#